data_AF-F9RGA8-F1
#
_entry.id   AF-F9RGA8-F1
#
_cell.length_a   1.000
_cell.length_b   1.000
_cell.length_c   1.000
_cell.angle_alpha   90.00
_cell.angle_beta   90.00
_cell.angle_gamma   90.00
#
_symmetry.space_group_name_H-M   'P 1'
#
loop_
_entity.id
_entity.type
_entity.pdbx_description
1 polymer ?
#
loop_
_entity_poly.entity_id
_entity_poly.type
_entity_poly.pdbx_seq_one_letter_code
_entity_poly.pdbx_strand_id
1 'polypeptide(L)' 'MNDIEQCPSCKKNYEVKELGGNMPGSKESEEIRCPYQGCNHMFTRRSNGYFKTYKLPESQQ' A
#
# COMPACT_ATOMS: atom_id res chain seq x y z
N MET A 1 4.14 6.80 -7.42
CA MET A 1 3.99 7.60 -6.19
C MET A 1 4.24 6.69 -5.02
N ASN A 2 4.91 7.19 -3.98
CA ASN A 2 5.13 6.46 -2.74
C ASN A 2 4.28 7.18 -1.69
N ASP A 3 3.27 6.50 -1.15
CA ASP A 3 2.37 7.02 -0.13
C ASP A 3 2.68 6.31 1.19
N ILE A 4 2.80 7.05 2.30
CA ILE A 4 2.92 6.46 3.63
C ILE A 4 1.52 6.38 4.24
N GLU A 5 1.09 5.17 4.56
CA GLU A 5 -0.24 4.89 5.11
C GLU A 5 -0.11 4.29 6.51
N GLN A 6 -0.99 4.70 7.43
CA GLN A 6 -1.07 4.09 8.75
C GLN A 6 -2.14 3.00 8.74
N CYS A 7 -1.79 1.80 9.19
CA CYS A 7 -2.77 0.72 9.28
C CYS A 7 -3.75 0.99 10.43
N PRO A 8 -5.07 1.05 10.20
CA PRO A 8 -6.06 1.27 11.27
C PRO A 8 -6.13 0.09 12.25
N SER A 9 -5.70 -1.11 11.84
CA SER A 9 -5.75 -2.32 12.67
C SER A 9 -4.52 -2.44 13.59
N CYS A 10 -3.29 -2.37 13.05
CA CYS A 10 -2.08 -2.51 13.85
C CYS A 10 -1.42 -1.19 14.24
N LYS A 11 -1.94 -0.05 13.78
CA LYS A 11 -1.44 1.32 14.02
C LYS A 11 -0.01 1.59 13.52
N LYS A 12 0.58 0.66 12.76
CA LYS A 12 1.92 0.82 12.17
C LYS A 12 1.85 1.49 10.81
N ASN A 13 2.87 2.30 10.52
CA ASN A 13 3.01 2.99 9.23
C ASN A 13 3.69 2.06 8.22
N TYR A 14 3.19 2.00 7.00
CA TYR A 14 3.81 1.24 5.91
C TYR A 14 3.80 2.08 4.65
N GLU A 15 4.77 1.83 3.78
CA GLU A 15 4.85 2.49 2.49
C GLU A 15 4.03 1.70 1.47
N VAL A 16 3.22 2.41 0.71
CA VAL A 16 2.47 1.90 -0.44
C VAL A 16 3.09 2.49 -1.70
N LYS A 17 3.59 1.61 -2.56
CA LYS A 17 4.23 1.99 -3.81
C LYS A 17 3.45 1.44 -4.99
N GLU A 18 2.94 2.35 -5.82
CA GLU A 18 2.32 1.99 -7.10
C GLU A 18 3.41 1.78 -8.16
N LEU A 19 3.38 0.63 -8.82
CA LEU A 19 4.30 0.20 -9.87
C LEU A 19 3.51 -0.03 -11.16
N GLY A 20 3.94 0.56 -12.27
CA GLY A 20 3.26 0.42 -13.57
C GLY A 20 2.05 1.33 -13.80
N GLY A 21 1.72 2.22 -12.87
CA GLY A 21 0.55 3.13 -12.94
C GLY A 21 0.51 4.14 -14.10
N ASN A 22 1.57 4.24 -14.89
CA ASN A 22 1.65 5.14 -16.05
C ASN A 22 1.23 4.49 -17.37
N MET A 23 0.70 3.26 -17.35
CA MET A 23 0.16 2.64 -18.56
C MET A 23 -1.20 3.25 -18.96
N PRO A 24 -1.39 3.62 -20.24
CA PRO A 24 -2.69 4.02 -20.75
C PRO A 24 -3.65 2.83 -20.69
N GLY A 25 -4.74 2.97 -19.94
CA GLY A 25 -5.68 1.89 -19.66
C GLY A 25 -6.76 2.30 -18.65
N SER A 26 -7.69 1.40 -18.39
CA SER A 26 -8.73 1.58 -17.37
C SER A 26 -8.17 1.27 -15.99
N LYS A 27 -8.51 2.09 -14.99
CA LYS A 27 -8.10 1.86 -13.59
C LYS A 27 -8.86 0.67 -13.02
N GLU A 28 -8.15 -0.38 -12.66
CA GLU A 28 -8.70 -1.55 -12.00
C GLU A 28 -8.60 -1.40 -10.47
N SER A 29 -9.55 -1.99 -9.74
CA SER A 29 -9.50 -2.02 -8.29
C SER A 29 -8.50 -3.09 -7.85
N GLU A 30 -7.48 -2.69 -7.11
CA GLU A 30 -6.47 -3.62 -6.61
C GLU A 30 -6.44 -3.64 -5.08
N GLU A 31 -6.25 -4.84 -4.53
CA GLU A 31 -6.14 -5.08 -3.09
C GLU A 31 -4.76 -4.72 -2.56
N ILE A 32 -4.73 -3.86 -1.53
CA ILE A 32 -3.54 -3.47 -0.81
C ILE A 32 -3.63 -4.06 0.60
N ARG A 33 -2.63 -4.86 0.97
CA ARG A 33 -2.60 -5.57 2.26
C ARG A 33 -1.54 -4.98 3.17
N CYS A 34 -1.85 -4.90 4.46
CA CYS A 34 -0.87 -4.51 5.45
C CYS A 34 0.32 -5.49 5.45
N PRO A 35 1.58 -5.03 5.32
CA PRO A 35 2.72 -5.94 5.22
C PRO A 35 3.13 -6.53 6.59
N TYR A 36 2.57 -6.04 7.69
CA TYR A 36 2.92 -6.47 9.04
C TYR A 36 2.34 -7.84 9.38
N GLN A 37 3.19 -8.72 9.91
CA GLN A 37 2.82 -10.06 10.37
C GLN A 37 1.76 -9.96 11.47
N GLY A 38 0.70 -10.76 11.37
CA GLY A 38 -0.44 -10.75 12.29
C GLY A 38 -1.48 -9.65 12.04
N CYS A 39 -1.31 -8.81 11.01
CA CYS A 39 -2.31 -7.84 10.60
C CYS A 39 -2.95 -8.26 9.26
N ASN A 40 -4.24 -8.60 9.31
CA ASN A 40 -5.02 -8.98 8.11
C ASN A 40 -5.80 -7.81 7.51
N HIS A 41 -5.43 -6.57 7.83
CA HIS A 41 -6.10 -5.40 7.26
C HIS A 41 -5.75 -5.28 5.78
N MET A 42 -6.78 -5.06 4.97
CA MET A 42 -6.67 -4.82 3.54
C MET A 42 -7.72 -3.80 3.10
N PHE A 43 -7.39 -3.07 2.05
CA PHE A 43 -8.29 -2.11 1.41
C PHE A 43 -8.05 -2.14 -0.09
N THR A 44 -8.98 -1.61 -0.87
CA THR A 44 -8.87 -1.57 -2.34
C THR A 44 -8.63 -0.16 -2.83
N ARG A 45 -7.70 0.02 -3.78
CA ARG A 45 -7.45 1.30 -4.45
C ARG A 45 -7.45 1.10 -5.96
N ARG A 46 -8.00 2.06 -6.69
CA ARG A 46 -8.03 2.02 -8.16
C ARG A 46 -6.71 2.49 -8.75
N SER A 47 -6.13 1.71 -9.66
CA SER A 47 -4.82 1.95 -10.28
C SER A 47 -4.74 1.37 -11.69
N ASN A 48 -3.87 1.94 -12.52
CA ASN A 48 -3.51 1.36 -13.83
C ASN A 48 -2.31 0.42 -13.74
N GLY A 49 -1.73 0.25 -12.55
CA GLY A 49 -0.67 -0.68 -12.25
C GLY A 49 -0.99 -1.44 -10.97
N TYR A 50 0.05 -1.97 -10.33
CA TYR A 50 -0.08 -2.76 -9.12
C TYR A 50 0.58 -2.08 -7.92
N PHE A 51 0.10 -2.38 -6.72
CA PHE A 51 0.61 -1.85 -5.47
C PHE A 51 1.52 -2.87 -4.77
N LYS A 52 2.64 -2.37 -4.26
CA LYS A 52 3.49 -3.09 -3.32
C LYS A 52 3.56 -2.35 -2.00
N THR A 53 3.46 -3.10 -0.92
CA THR A 53 3.57 -2.56 0.43
C THR A 53 4.89 -2.94 1.08
N TYR A 54 5.55 -1.98 1.71
CA TYR A 54 6.81 -2.16 2.43
C TYR A 54 6.63 -1.77 3.89
N LYS A 55 7.15 -2.61 4.80
CA LYS A 55 7.16 -2.29 6.23
C LYS A 55 8.09 -1.10 6.44
N LEU A 56 7.62 -0.04 7.10
CA LEU A 56 8.51 1.02 7.53
C LEU A 56 9.00 0.70 8.95
N PRO A 57 10.31 0.76 9.23
CA PRO A 57 10.79 0.77 10.60
C PRO A 57 10.31 2.05 11.28
N GLU A 58 9.92 1.97 12.56
CA GLU A 58 9.47 3.11 13.39
C GLU A 58 10.61 4.09 13.74
N SER A 59 11.56 4.32 12.85
CA SER A 59 12.76 5.07 13.17
C SER A 59 13.29 5.83 11.97
N GLN A 60 12.69 6.99 11.71
CA GLN A 60 13.41 8.22 11.33
C GLN A 60 12.61 9.42 11.87
N GLN A 61 12.77 9.67 13.17
CA GLN A 61 12.71 11.03 13.72
C GLN A 61 14.06 11.70 13.49
#